data_AF-A0AAV2E862-F1
#
_entry.id   AF-A0AAV2E862-F1
#
_cell.length_a   1.000
_cell.length_b   1.000
_cell.length_c   1.000
_cell.angle_alpha   90.00
_cell.angle_beta   90.00
_cell.angle_gamma   90.00
#
_symmetry.space_group_name_H-M   'P 1'
#
loop_
_entity.id
_entity.type
_entity.pdbx_description
1 polymer ?
#
loop_
_entity_poly.entity_id
_entity_poly.type
_entity_poly.pdbx_seq_one_letter_code
_entity_poly.pdbx_strand_id
1 'polypeptide(L)'
;MYLCAYQHKSLTIILLVPVSSILNGEQGLSLVKQQVLGNASLKMLRVEEKLSKGWGGENAYHVSGYRYLLVDDERVSRASPPAKVMTLAKESLLALSKLREEVNLEKKRAKCSSSEVNCDKELEICVRAKNGAWVIARTSRGKELYMVLEKASETLLYAADSVEKFSNRYCSGVFSLD
;
A
#
# COMPACT_ATOMS: atom_id res chain seq x y z
N MET A 1 24.42 -24.31 -19.13
CA MET A 1 24.50 -23.12 -18.27
C MET A 1 24.55 -23.61 -16.83
N TYR A 2 25.33 -22.99 -15.95
CA TYR A 2 25.26 -23.25 -14.50
C TYR A 2 24.37 -22.22 -13.83
N LEU A 3 23.41 -22.69 -13.02
CA LEU A 3 22.57 -21.85 -12.18
C LEU A 3 23.13 -21.84 -10.76
N CYS A 4 23.44 -20.67 -10.24
CA CYS A 4 23.89 -20.51 -8.86
C CYS A 4 22.90 -19.61 -8.13
N ALA A 5 22.15 -20.17 -7.19
CA ALA A 5 21.29 -19.39 -6.31
C ALA A 5 22.02 -19.12 -4.99
N TYR A 6 21.96 -17.88 -4.53
CA TYR A 6 22.42 -17.50 -3.21
C TYR A 6 21.37 -16.66 -2.52
N GLN A 7 20.97 -17.08 -1.34
CA GLN A 7 19.99 -16.37 -0.52
C GLN A 7 20.65 -15.82 0.73
N HIS A 8 20.42 -14.54 1.00
CA HIS A 8 20.76 -13.89 2.26
C HIS A 8 19.50 -13.23 2.80
N LYS A 9 18.95 -13.78 3.87
CA LYS A 9 17.65 -13.37 4.44
C LYS A 9 16.55 -13.32 3.36
N SER A 10 16.08 -12.13 3.02
CA SER A 10 14.96 -11.90 2.10
C SER A 10 15.42 -11.64 0.67
N LEU A 11 16.73 -11.47 0.45
CA LEU A 11 17.31 -11.27 -0.88
C LEU A 11 17.89 -12.56 -1.46
N THR A 12 17.48 -12.86 -2.69
CA THR A 12 18.03 -13.96 -3.49
C THR A 12 18.73 -13.42 -4.73
N ILE A 13 19.98 -13.80 -4.92
CA ILE A 13 20.74 -13.57 -6.14
C ILE A 13 20.74 -14.86 -6.94
N ILE A 14 20.38 -14.74 -8.22
CA ILE A 14 20.46 -15.82 -9.19
C ILE A 14 21.56 -15.47 -10.19
N LEU A 15 22.63 -16.26 -10.21
CA LEU A 15 23.73 -16.12 -11.15
C LEU A 15 23.61 -17.19 -12.23
N LEU A 16 23.60 -16.77 -13.49
CA LEU A 16 23.64 -17.64 -14.65
C LEU A 16 25.04 -17.58 -15.25
N VAL A 17 25.76 -18.69 -15.22
CA VAL A 17 27.15 -18.77 -15.71
C VAL A 17 27.20 -19.65 -16.97
N PRO A 18 27.67 -19.13 -18.12
CA PRO A 18 27.86 -19.93 -19.34
C PRO A 18 28.90 -21.03 -19.12
N VAL A 19 28.62 -22.24 -19.60
CA VAL A 19 29.54 -23.39 -19.47
C VAL A 19 30.87 -23.12 -20.18
N SER A 20 30.82 -22.40 -21.30
CA SER A 20 31.98 -22.00 -22.10
C SER A 20 32.93 -21.02 -21.39
N SER A 21 32.48 -20.36 -20.32
CA SER A 21 33.27 -19.35 -19.61
C SER A 21 34.09 -19.91 -18.43
N ILE A 22 33.98 -21.21 -18.16
CA ILE A 22 34.58 -21.85 -16.99
C ILE A 22 35.79 -22.67 -17.42
N LEU A 23 36.98 -22.09 -17.24
CA LEU A 23 38.25 -22.67 -17.70
C LEU A 23 38.63 -23.99 -17.00
N ASN A 24 38.23 -24.17 -15.73
CA ASN A 24 38.63 -25.32 -14.88
C ASN A 24 37.42 -26.11 -14.32
N GLY A 25 36.32 -26.20 -15.07
CA GLY A 25 35.13 -26.94 -14.62
C GLY A 25 34.62 -26.52 -13.23
N GLU A 26 34.30 -27.46 -12.35
CA GLU A 26 33.71 -27.18 -11.04
C GLU A 26 34.60 -26.33 -10.11
N GLN A 27 35.93 -26.44 -10.20
CA GLN A 27 36.85 -25.59 -9.44
C GLN A 27 36.79 -24.13 -9.89
N GLY A 28 36.70 -23.89 -11.20
CA GLY A 28 36.48 -22.55 -11.75
C GLY A 28 35.14 -21.96 -11.31
N LEU A 29 34.09 -22.78 -11.26
CA LEU A 29 32.77 -22.37 -10.75
C LEU A 29 32.82 -22.01 -9.27
N SER A 30 33.55 -22.77 -8.44
CA SER A 30 33.71 -22.49 -7.01
C SER A 30 34.41 -21.15 -6.75
N LEU A 31 35.48 -20.87 -7.51
CA LEU A 31 36.20 -19.59 -7.45
C LEU A 31 35.30 -18.40 -7.83
N VAL A 32 34.55 -18.52 -8.92
CA VAL A 32 33.60 -17.48 -9.35
C VAL A 32 32.51 -17.27 -8.30
N LYS A 33 31.96 -18.34 -7.73
CA LYS A 33 31.01 -18.25 -6.62
C LYS A 33 31.62 -17.50 -5.44
N GLN A 34 32.81 -17.88 -4.99
CA GLN A 34 33.45 -17.26 -3.83
C GLN A 34 33.76 -15.77 -4.06
N GLN A 35 34.26 -15.41 -5.25
CA GLN A 35 34.57 -14.02 -5.60
C GLN A 35 33.31 -13.15 -5.73
N VAL A 36 32.27 -13.68 -6.39
CA VAL A 36 31.00 -12.98 -6.54
C VAL A 36 30.28 -12.85 -5.20
N LEU A 37 30.23 -13.91 -4.39
CA LEU A 37 29.62 -13.87 -3.06
C LEU A 37 30.39 -12.98 -2.10
N GLY A 38 31.73 -12.99 -2.14
CA GLY A 38 32.57 -12.08 -1.36
C GLY A 38 32.23 -10.62 -1.67
N ASN A 39 32.16 -10.25 -2.94
CA ASN A 39 31.84 -8.88 -3.36
C ASN A 39 30.37 -8.50 -3.22
N ALA A 40 29.46 -9.46 -3.44
CA ALA A 40 28.02 -9.25 -3.39
C ALA A 40 27.51 -9.21 -1.95
N SER A 41 28.08 -9.98 -1.02
CA SER A 41 27.62 -10.06 0.38
C SER A 41 27.54 -8.69 1.06
N LEU A 42 28.59 -7.87 0.97
CA LEU A 42 28.60 -6.51 1.52
C LEU A 42 27.57 -5.60 0.83
N LYS A 43 27.34 -5.77 -0.47
CA LYS A 43 26.32 -5.01 -1.20
C LYS A 43 24.90 -5.48 -0.83
N MET A 44 24.69 -6.79 -0.65
CA MET A 44 23.44 -7.38 -0.20
C MET A 44 23.09 -6.91 1.19
N LEU A 45 24.05 -6.86 2.12
CA LEU A 45 23.86 -6.29 3.45
C LEU A 45 23.41 -4.83 3.38
N ARG A 46 24.04 -4.02 2.52
CA ARG A 46 23.63 -2.62 2.33
C ARG A 46 22.26 -2.49 1.67
N VAL A 47 21.89 -3.38 0.75
CA VAL A 47 20.56 -3.39 0.13
C VAL A 47 19.51 -3.85 1.14
N GLU A 48 19.73 -4.92 1.89
CA GLU A 48 18.89 -5.34 3.03
C GLU A 48 18.74 -4.22 4.06
N GLU A 49 19.83 -3.51 4.39
CA GLU A 49 19.80 -2.38 5.31
C GLU A 49 18.98 -1.21 4.71
N LYS A 50 19.14 -0.91 3.42
CA LYS A 50 18.34 0.11 2.74
C LYS A 50 16.88 -0.30 2.57
N LEU A 51 16.59 -1.58 2.37
CA LEU A 51 15.22 -2.10 2.27
C LEU A 51 14.58 -2.09 3.65
N SER A 52 15.24 -2.59 4.69
CA SER A 52 14.73 -2.50 6.06
C SER A 52 14.54 -1.06 6.55
N LYS A 53 15.39 -0.11 6.13
CA LYS A 53 15.26 1.31 6.47
C LYS A 53 14.30 2.10 5.55
N GLY A 54 14.25 1.79 4.26
CA GLY A 54 13.52 2.53 3.23
C GLY A 54 12.15 1.94 2.88
N TRP A 55 11.97 0.64 3.04
CA TRP A 55 10.68 -0.04 3.06
C TRP A 55 10.29 -0.17 4.53
N GLY A 56 10.09 0.99 5.17
CA GLY A 56 10.06 1.19 6.61
C GLY A 56 8.95 0.47 7.38
N GLY A 57 9.01 -0.86 7.50
CA GLY A 57 8.12 -1.64 8.35
C GLY A 57 6.63 -1.32 8.17
N GLU A 58 5.83 -1.54 9.23
CA GLU A 58 4.38 -1.22 9.23
C GLU A 58 4.04 0.25 8.90
N ASN A 59 5.03 1.15 8.94
CA ASN A 59 4.81 2.61 8.86
C ASN A 59 5.38 3.26 7.59
N ALA A 60 5.96 2.49 6.66
CA ALA A 60 6.68 2.99 5.48
C ALA A 60 5.81 3.92 4.63
N TYR A 61 4.52 3.62 4.60
CA TYR A 61 3.55 4.30 3.75
C TYR A 61 2.73 5.35 4.51
N HIS A 62 3.02 5.61 5.79
CA HIS A 62 2.23 6.49 6.61
C HIS A 62 2.39 7.97 6.24
N VAL A 63 1.28 8.64 5.96
CA VAL A 63 1.22 10.09 5.78
C VAL A 63 0.89 10.79 7.09
N SER A 64 1.82 11.59 7.61
CA SER A 64 1.63 12.38 8.83
C SER A 64 0.42 13.31 8.72
N GLY A 65 -0.37 13.41 9.79
CA GLY A 65 -1.56 14.26 9.87
C GLY A 65 -2.86 13.60 9.36
N TYR A 66 -2.76 12.47 8.66
CA TYR A 66 -3.92 11.75 8.13
C TYR A 66 -4.12 10.41 8.83
N ARG A 67 -5.38 9.98 8.88
CA ARG A 67 -5.76 8.62 9.28
C ARG A 67 -6.58 8.02 8.15
N TYR A 68 -6.05 6.98 7.54
CA TYR A 68 -6.61 6.40 6.32
C TYR A 68 -6.34 4.91 6.20
N LEU A 69 -7.13 4.28 5.36
CA LEU A 69 -6.98 2.91 4.87
C LEU A 69 -7.20 2.92 3.37
N LEU A 70 -6.21 2.43 2.61
CA LEU A 70 -6.30 2.20 1.18
C LEU A 70 -6.37 0.70 0.93
N VAL A 71 -7.45 0.27 0.27
CA VAL A 71 -7.69 -1.12 -0.15
C VAL A 71 -7.58 -1.17 -1.67
N ASP A 72 -6.86 -2.15 -2.18
CA ASP A 72 -6.69 -2.44 -3.60
C ASP A 72 -7.04 -3.91 -3.81
N ASP A 73 -8.10 -4.18 -4.58
CA ASP A 73 -8.57 -5.54 -4.89
C ASP A 73 -8.70 -6.44 -3.64
N GLU A 74 -9.49 -5.97 -2.66
CA GLU A 74 -9.75 -6.60 -1.36
C GLU A 74 -8.53 -6.75 -0.42
N ARG A 75 -7.33 -6.32 -0.82
CA ARG A 75 -6.12 -6.31 0.01
C ARG A 75 -5.81 -4.90 0.49
N VAL A 76 -5.40 -4.78 1.76
CA VAL A 76 -4.92 -3.51 2.29
C VAL A 76 -3.57 -3.18 1.65
N SER A 77 -3.55 -2.17 0.79
CA SER A 77 -2.32 -1.73 0.11
C SER A 77 -1.53 -0.75 0.97
N ARG A 78 -2.22 0.17 1.67
CA ARG A 78 -1.61 1.16 2.58
C ARG A 78 -2.54 1.47 3.73
N ALA A 79 -2.00 1.65 4.93
CA ALA A 79 -2.79 2.02 6.10
C ALA A 79 -2.03 2.96 7.02
N SER A 80 -2.78 3.70 7.83
CA SER A 80 -2.21 4.35 8.99
C SER A 80 -1.80 3.31 10.04
N PRO A 81 -0.67 3.53 10.75
CA PRO A 81 -0.19 2.62 11.79
C PRO A 81 -1.25 2.34 12.85
N PRO A 82 -1.34 1.12 13.41
CA PRO A 82 -2.34 0.78 14.43
C PRO A 82 -2.34 1.74 15.61
N ALA A 83 -1.16 2.16 16.07
CA ALA A 83 -1.00 3.13 17.16
C ALA A 83 -1.66 4.48 16.86
N LYS A 84 -1.70 4.91 15.58
CA LYS A 84 -2.37 6.15 15.17
C LYS A 84 -3.88 5.96 14.99
N VAL A 85 -4.32 4.76 14.62
CA VAL A 85 -5.74 4.40 14.58
C VAL A 85 -6.32 4.41 16.00
N MET A 86 -5.58 3.95 17.01
CA MET A 86 -6.01 4.00 18.42
C MET A 86 -6.22 5.43 18.95
N THR A 87 -5.69 6.45 18.27
CA THR A 87 -5.91 7.86 18.66
C THR A 87 -7.22 8.44 18.11
N LEU A 88 -8.00 7.67 17.35
CA LEU A 88 -9.33 8.10 16.92
C LEU A 88 -10.29 8.12 18.11
N ALA A 89 -11.11 9.16 18.19
CA ALA A 89 -12.22 9.21 19.11
C ALA A 89 -13.23 8.09 18.82
N LYS A 90 -13.88 7.61 19.87
CA LYS A 90 -14.92 6.56 19.80
C LYS A 90 -15.97 6.86 18.72
N GLU A 91 -16.43 8.10 18.65
CA GLU A 91 -17.48 8.49 17.70
C GLU A 91 -17.00 8.47 16.24
N SER A 92 -15.74 8.79 15.99
CA SER A 92 -15.14 8.68 14.65
C SER A 92 -14.97 7.22 14.24
N LEU A 93 -14.58 6.34 15.16
CA LEU A 93 -14.51 4.89 14.90
C LEU A 93 -15.90 4.30 14.60
N LEU A 94 -16.92 4.66 15.37
CA LEU A 94 -18.29 4.22 15.13
C LEU A 94 -18.82 4.68 13.76
N ALA A 95 -18.55 5.94 13.38
CA ALA A 95 -18.92 6.47 12.08
C ALA A 95 -18.17 5.75 10.95
N LEU A 96 -16.89 5.43 11.13
CA LEU A 96 -16.12 4.65 10.16
C LEU A 96 -16.66 3.22 9.98
N SER A 97 -17.04 2.54 11.07
CA SER A 97 -17.64 1.20 10.98
C SER A 97 -18.95 1.23 10.19
N LYS A 98 -19.83 2.19 10.48
CA LYS A 98 -21.10 2.35 9.73
C LYS A 98 -20.87 2.68 8.26
N LEU A 99 -19.90 3.56 7.97
CA LEU A 99 -19.54 3.90 6.60
C LEU A 99 -19.09 2.68 5.80
N ARG A 100 -18.30 1.80 6.41
CA ARG A 100 -17.88 0.53 5.76
C ARG A 100 -19.05 -0.39 5.49
N GLU A 101 -20.00 -0.50 6.43
CA GLU A 101 -21.22 -1.27 6.22
C GLU A 101 -22.00 -0.73 5.02
N GLU A 102 -22.16 0.59 4.91
CA GLU A 102 -22.88 1.22 3.80
C GLU A 102 -22.18 1.01 2.45
N VAL A 103 -20.86 1.17 2.39
CA VAL A 103 -20.07 0.87 1.19
C VAL A 103 -20.22 -0.61 0.79
N ASN A 104 -20.21 -1.52 1.76
CA ASN A 104 -20.40 -2.95 1.49
C ASN A 104 -21.82 -3.26 0.99
N LEU A 105 -22.85 -2.58 1.50
CA LEU A 105 -24.22 -2.69 1.00
C LEU A 105 -24.32 -2.19 -0.44
N GLU A 106 -23.70 -1.06 -0.75
CA GLU A 106 -23.73 -0.48 -2.10
C GLU A 106 -22.99 -1.37 -3.10
N LYS A 107 -21.85 -1.96 -2.72
CA LYS A 107 -21.18 -2.99 -3.53
C LYS A 107 -22.06 -4.21 -3.78
N LYS A 108 -22.81 -4.68 -2.77
CA LYS A 108 -23.74 -5.80 -2.94
C LYS A 108 -24.87 -5.44 -3.91
N ARG A 109 -25.42 -4.23 -3.81
CA ARG A 109 -26.42 -3.73 -4.77
C ARG A 109 -25.87 -3.63 -6.19
N ALA A 110 -24.65 -3.14 -6.35
CA ALA A 110 -23.96 -3.09 -7.64
C ALA A 110 -23.80 -4.51 -8.23
N LYS A 111 -23.33 -5.47 -7.42
CA LYS A 111 -23.19 -6.88 -7.84
C LYS A 111 -24.54 -7.54 -8.20
N CYS A 112 -25.62 -7.21 -7.50
CA CYS A 112 -26.96 -7.76 -7.79
C CYS A 112 -27.63 -7.13 -9.03
N SER A 113 -27.17 -5.96 -9.49
CA SER A 113 -27.78 -5.23 -10.61
C SER A 113 -27.04 -5.43 -11.94
N SER A 114 -25.83 -5.99 -11.94
CA SER A 114 -25.02 -6.20 -13.13
C SER A 114 -24.88 -7.68 -13.51
N SER A 115 -25.79 -8.17 -14.37
CA SER A 115 -25.41 -9.22 -15.32
C SER A 115 -24.66 -8.53 -16.45
N GLU A 116 -23.33 -8.72 -16.49
CA GLU A 116 -22.39 -8.19 -17.49
C GLU A 116 -22.11 -6.67 -17.42
N VAL A 117 -20.83 -6.35 -17.65
CA VAL A 117 -20.18 -5.03 -17.68
C VAL A 117 -19.69 -4.50 -16.32
N ASN A 118 -18.36 -4.53 -16.21
CA ASN A 118 -17.49 -3.95 -15.21
C ASN A 118 -17.74 -2.44 -15.04
N CYS A 119 -18.83 -2.06 -14.37
CA CYS A 119 -19.07 -0.68 -14.00
C CYS A 119 -18.24 -0.35 -12.76
N ASP A 120 -17.03 0.16 -12.99
CA ASP A 120 -16.30 0.96 -12.00
C ASP A 120 -17.11 2.23 -11.71
N LYS A 121 -18.23 2.07 -10.99
CA LYS A 121 -18.98 3.22 -10.49
C LYS A 121 -18.14 3.89 -9.42
N GLU A 122 -17.74 5.10 -9.71
CA GLU A 122 -17.15 5.98 -8.71
C GLU A 122 -18.21 6.24 -7.64
N LEU A 123 -17.89 5.86 -6.40
CA LEU A 123 -18.77 6.05 -5.25
C LEU A 123 -18.01 6.87 -4.23
N GLU A 124 -18.64 7.93 -3.76
CA GLU A 124 -18.17 8.72 -2.63
C GLU A 124 -19.26 8.82 -1.59
N ILE A 125 -18.92 8.43 -0.36
CA ILE A 125 -19.78 8.59 0.80
C ILE A 125 -19.02 9.38 1.86
N CYS A 126 -19.57 10.54 2.22
CA CYS A 126 -19.05 11.41 3.27
C CYS A 126 -20.02 11.44 4.44
N VAL A 127 -19.55 11.07 5.63
CA VAL A 127 -20.34 11.08 6.86
C VAL A 127 -19.71 12.03 7.87
N ARG A 128 -20.55 12.88 8.46
CA ARG A 128 -20.16 13.71 9.60
C ARG A 128 -20.43 12.96 10.90
N ALA A 129 -19.39 12.72 11.67
CA ALA A 129 -19.48 12.10 12.99
C ALA A 129 -19.99 13.09 14.05
N LYS A 130 -20.50 12.57 15.18
CA LYS A 130 -21.04 13.40 16.28
C LYS A 130 -20.02 14.34 16.90
N ASN A 131 -18.74 13.97 16.87
CA ASN A 131 -17.64 14.79 17.35
C ASN A 131 -17.15 15.81 16.31
N GLY A 132 -17.88 16.02 15.21
CA GLY A 132 -17.53 16.97 14.16
C GLY A 132 -16.50 16.45 13.15
N ALA A 133 -15.97 15.23 13.32
CA ALA A 133 -15.02 14.64 12.39
C ALA A 133 -15.69 14.25 11.05
N TRP A 134 -14.96 14.39 9.95
CA TRP A 134 -15.36 13.87 8.65
C TRP A 134 -14.81 12.47 8.44
N VAL A 135 -15.67 11.54 8.05
CA VAL A 135 -15.32 10.17 7.68
C VAL A 135 -15.74 9.96 6.24
N ILE A 136 -14.77 9.67 5.38
CA ILE A 136 -14.94 9.68 3.92
C ILE A 136 -14.54 8.31 3.38
N ALA A 137 -15.35 7.76 2.50
CA ALA A 137 -15.05 6.58 1.72
C ALA A 137 -15.20 6.92 0.25
N ARG A 138 -14.16 6.69 -0.55
CA ARG A 138 -14.18 6.88 -1.99
C ARG A 138 -13.72 5.60 -2.66
N THR A 139 -14.49 5.10 -3.61
CA THR A 139 -14.13 3.94 -4.41
C THR A 139 -14.00 4.34 -5.87
N SER A 140 -12.88 4.02 -6.50
CA SER A 140 -12.63 4.26 -7.92
C SER A 140 -11.73 3.16 -8.47
N ARG A 141 -12.07 2.61 -9.64
CA ARG A 141 -11.24 1.64 -10.38
C ARG A 141 -10.76 0.43 -9.54
N GLY A 142 -11.69 -0.19 -8.81
CA GLY A 142 -11.39 -1.30 -7.89
C GLY A 142 -10.59 -0.94 -6.62
N LYS A 143 -10.27 0.34 -6.40
CA LYS A 143 -9.56 0.85 -5.21
C LYS A 143 -10.49 1.59 -4.28
N GLU A 144 -10.22 1.49 -2.98
CA GLU A 144 -11.05 2.09 -1.94
C GLU A 144 -10.18 2.87 -0.96
N LEU A 145 -10.51 4.14 -0.77
CA LEU A 145 -9.89 5.01 0.19
C LEU A 145 -10.88 5.31 1.30
N TYR A 146 -10.55 4.94 2.53
CA TYR A 146 -11.23 5.37 3.74
C TYR A 146 -10.36 6.38 4.45
N MET A 147 -10.90 7.53 4.84
CA MET A 147 -10.17 8.59 5.53
C MET A 147 -10.98 9.17 6.68
N VAL A 148 -10.31 9.48 7.79
CA VAL A 148 -10.90 10.13 8.97
C VAL A 148 -10.16 11.42 9.28
N LEU A 149 -10.90 12.52 9.29
CA LEU A 149 -10.41 13.87 9.50
C LEU A 149 -11.03 14.47 10.77
N GLU A 150 -10.38 14.25 11.92
CA GLU A 150 -10.85 14.79 13.21
C GLU A 150 -10.51 16.27 13.43
N LYS A 151 -9.52 16.78 12.69
CA LYS A 151 -9.08 18.18 12.74
C LYS A 151 -9.57 19.01 11.56
N ALA A 152 -10.35 18.42 10.66
CA ALA A 152 -10.96 19.20 9.57
C ALA A 152 -11.95 20.19 10.17
N SER A 153 -12.00 21.39 9.59
CA SER A 153 -13.00 22.40 9.94
C SER A 153 -14.41 21.89 9.66
N GLU A 154 -15.41 22.63 10.11
CA GLU A 154 -16.82 22.22 10.08
C GLU A 154 -17.44 22.05 8.68
N THR A 155 -16.72 22.28 7.58
CA THR A 155 -17.32 22.24 6.24
C THR A 155 -16.79 21.10 5.39
N LEU A 156 -17.70 20.53 4.58
CA LEU A 156 -17.41 19.45 3.66
C LEU A 156 -16.36 19.86 2.60
N LEU A 157 -16.30 21.16 2.26
CA LEU A 157 -15.36 21.69 1.28
C LEU A 157 -13.90 21.49 1.69
N TYR A 158 -13.54 21.78 2.94
CA TYR A 158 -12.18 21.53 3.44
C TYR A 158 -11.86 20.03 3.51
N ALA A 159 -12.87 19.21 3.80
CA ALA A 159 -12.72 17.77 3.86
C ALA A 159 -12.45 17.20 2.45
N ALA A 160 -13.19 17.67 1.44
CA ALA A 160 -12.99 17.31 0.03
C ALA A 160 -11.61 17.75 -0.48
N ASP A 161 -11.21 19.00 -0.25
CA ASP A 161 -9.88 19.52 -0.60
C ASP A 161 -8.75 18.72 0.07
N SER A 162 -8.94 18.28 1.31
CA SER A 162 -7.96 17.43 2.02
C SER A 162 -7.81 16.05 1.38
N VAL A 163 -8.92 15.45 0.93
CA VAL A 163 -8.90 14.16 0.21
C VAL A 163 -8.28 14.31 -1.16
N GLU A 164 -8.57 15.40 -1.88
CA GLU A 164 -8.03 15.68 -3.20
C GLU A 164 -6.50 15.88 -3.14
N LYS A 165 -6.02 16.72 -2.21
CA LYS A 165 -4.58 16.90 -1.94
C LYS A 165 -3.89 15.58 -1.60
N PHE A 166 -4.54 14.73 -0.80
CA PHE A 166 -4.01 13.42 -0.46
C PHE A 166 -3.96 12.50 -1.70
N SER A 167 -5.04 12.47 -2.49
CA SER A 167 -5.14 11.68 -3.71
C SER A 167 -4.05 12.06 -4.72
N ASN A 168 -3.93 13.35 -5.03
CA ASN A 168 -2.97 13.87 -6.00
C ASN A 168 -1.52 13.58 -5.58
N ARG A 169 -1.23 13.69 -4.28
CA ARG A 169 0.13 13.52 -3.76
C ARG A 169 0.54 12.07 -3.53
N TYR A 170 -0.38 11.20 -3.13
CA TYR A 170 -0.04 9.85 -2.64
C TYR A 170 -0.70 8.71 -3.42
N CYS A 171 -1.77 9.00 -4.16
CA CYS A 171 -2.53 8.04 -4.95
C CYS A 171 -2.54 8.39 -6.45
N SER A 172 -1.64 9.26 -6.92
CA SER A 172 -1.53 9.67 -8.33
C SER A 172 -2.84 10.20 -8.92
N GLY A 173 -3.70 10.80 -8.10
CA GLY A 173 -4.98 11.35 -8.56
C GLY A 173 -6.08 10.32 -8.84
N VAL A 174 -5.89 9.03 -8.48
CA VAL A 174 -6.89 7.97 -8.72
C VAL A 174 -8.26 8.29 -8.11
N PHE A 175 -8.27 9.05 -7.02
CA PHE A 175 -9.48 9.47 -6.32
C PHE A 175 -9.82 10.93 -6.60
N SER A 176 -9.20 11.60 -7.57
CA SER A 176 -9.60 12.96 -7.95
C SER A 176 -10.94 12.92 -8.70
N LEU A 177 -11.76 13.96 -8.56
CA LEU A 177 -13.06 14.10 -9.24
C LEU A 177 -12.95 14.80 -10.61
N ASP A 178 -11.72 15.07 -11.05
CA ASP A 178 -11.36 15.81 -12.27
C ASP A 178 -10.67 14.91 -13.31
#